data_AF-A0A257PN28-F1
#
_entry.id   AF-A0A257PN28-F1
#
_cell.length_a   1.000
_cell.length_b   1.000
_cell.length_c   1.000
_cell.angle_alpha   90.00
_cell.angle_beta   90.00
_cell.angle_gamma   90.00
#
_symmetry.space_group_name_H-M   'P 1'
#
loop_
_entity.id
_entity.type
_entity.pdbx_description
1 polymer ?
#
loop_
_entity_poly.entity_id
_entity_poly.type
_entity_poly.pdbx_seq_one_letter_code
_entity_poly.pdbx_strand_id
1 'polypeptide(L)'
;MKVLPQGLYCEPGGFFIDPVRPVDRAVITHGHSDHARPGHRGVLATADTLAVMRARLGAENAGESQQALGWHEPVRIGDVTVWL
;
A
#
# COMPACT_ATOMS: atom_id res chain seq x y z
N MET A 1 -0.09 1.52 -16.26
CA MET A 1 0.87 1.99 -15.24
C MET A 1 1.46 3.32 -15.66
N LYS A 2 1.65 4.26 -14.74
CA LYS A 2 2.28 5.56 -14.97
C LYS A 2 3.29 5.85 -13.88
N VAL A 3 4.39 6.53 -14.21
CA VAL A 3 5.32 7.06 -13.20
C VAL A 3 4.90 8.49 -12.89
N LEU A 4 4.60 8.76 -11.61
CA LEU A 4 4.22 10.07 -11.10
C LEU A 4 5.19 10.47 -9.97
N PRO A 5 5.20 11.74 -9.50
CA PRO A 5 6.09 12.18 -8.43
C PRO A 5 5.98 11.38 -7.11
N GLN A 6 4.84 10.74 -6.87
CA GLN A 6 4.60 9.89 -5.71
C GLN A 6 5.08 8.45 -5.91
N GLY A 7 5.31 7.99 -7.15
CA GLY A 7 5.73 6.62 -7.45
C GLY A 7 4.98 5.99 -8.62
N LEU A 8 4.86 4.66 -8.58
CA LEU A 8 4.23 3.87 -9.63
C LEU A 8 2.70 3.84 -9.45
N TYR A 9 1.97 4.42 -10.39
CA TYR A 9 0.52 4.56 -10.35
C TYR A 9 -0.21 3.56 -11.25
N CYS A 10 -1.16 2.82 -10.69
CA CYS A 10 -2.11 2.00 -11.41
C CYS A 10 -3.38 2.81 -11.69
N GLU A 11 -3.46 3.43 -12.86
CA GLU A 11 -4.61 4.23 -13.28
C GLU A 11 -5.97 3.50 -13.22
N PRO A 12 -6.15 2.29 -13.78
CA PRO A 12 -7.43 1.59 -13.73
C PRO A 12 -7.82 1.11 -12.32
N GLY A 13 -6.87 1.03 -11.38
CA GLY A 13 -7.12 0.69 -9.98
C GLY A 13 -7.19 1.89 -9.04
N GLY A 14 -6.72 3.07 -9.45
CA GLY A 14 -6.67 4.26 -8.63
C GLY A 14 -5.79 4.13 -7.38
N PHE A 15 -4.66 3.42 -7.46
CA PHE A 15 -3.73 3.23 -6.34
C PHE A 15 -2.26 3.33 -6.77
N PHE A 16 -1.38 3.57 -5.81
CA PHE A 16 0.07 3.54 -6.00
C PHE A 16 0.66 2.25 -5.44
N ILE A 17 1.74 1.77 -6.07
CA ILE A 17 2.56 0.66 -5.57
C ILE A 17 3.84 1.28 -5.00
N ASP A 18 4.14 0.97 -3.74
CA ASP A 18 5.31 1.46 -3.00
C ASP A 18 5.59 2.97 -3.19
N PRO A 19 4.59 3.84 -2.92
CA PRO A 19 4.76 5.26 -3.10
C PRO A 19 5.82 5.86 -2.16
N VAL A 20 6.64 6.76 -2.69
CA VAL A 20 7.68 7.49 -1.93
C VAL A 20 7.14 8.74 -1.21
N ARG A 21 5.84 9.03 -1.35
CA ARG A 21 5.12 10.15 -0.72
C ARG A 21 3.73 9.69 -0.24
N PRO A 22 3.12 10.35 0.77
CA PRO A 22 1.73 10.11 1.16
C PRO A 22 0.74 10.15 -0.02
N VAL A 23 -0.23 9.22 -0.03
CA VAL A 23 -1.25 9.05 -1.07
C VAL A 23 -2.54 8.50 -0.47
N ASP A 24 -3.64 8.61 -1.20
CA ASP A 24 -4.95 8.09 -0.75
C ASP A 24 -4.98 6.55 -0.66
N ARG A 25 -4.36 5.83 -1.60
CA ARG A 25 -4.34 4.35 -1.64
C ARG A 25 -2.96 3.84 -2.02
N ALA A 26 -2.32 3.14 -1.10
CA ALA A 26 -1.02 2.51 -1.27
C ALA A 26 -1.13 0.99 -1.20
N VAL A 27 -0.58 0.30 -2.20
CA VAL A 27 -0.26 -1.13 -2.13
C VAL A 27 1.22 -1.22 -1.76
N ILE A 28 1.52 -1.83 -0.61
CA ILE A 28 2.88 -1.93 -0.08
C ILE A 28 3.35 -3.37 -0.24
N THR A 29 4.46 -3.55 -0.96
CA THR A 29 5.01 -4.88 -1.27
C THR A 29 5.67 -5.52 -0.06
N HIS A 30 6.41 -4.75 0.74
CA HIS A 30 7.05 -5.22 1.96
C HIS A 30 7.43 -4.09 2.92
N GLY A 31 7.76 -4.45 4.15
CA GLY A 31 7.91 -3.52 5.27
C GLY A 31 9.23 -2.73 5.36
N HIS A 32 10.05 -2.63 4.30
CA HIS A 32 11.28 -1.81 4.33
C HIS A 32 10.99 -0.31 4.12
N SER A 33 11.88 0.58 4.59
CA SER A 33 11.64 2.04 4.60
C SER A 33 11.59 2.69 3.22
N ASP A 34 12.22 2.08 2.23
CA ASP A 34 12.19 2.51 0.83
C ASP A 34 10.84 2.25 0.16
N HIS A 35 10.02 1.35 0.71
CA HIS A 35 8.68 1.00 0.21
C HIS A 35 7.56 1.47 1.16
N ALA A 36 7.63 1.07 2.43
CA ALA A 36 6.62 1.33 3.45
C ALA A 36 6.84 2.69 4.15
N ARG A 37 6.17 3.73 3.64
CA ARG A 37 6.24 5.11 4.14
C ARG A 37 5.02 5.46 5.02
N PRO A 38 5.14 6.44 5.93
CA PRO A 38 4.03 6.89 6.77
C PRO A 38 3.05 7.81 6.02
N GLY A 39 1.84 7.95 6.58
CA GLY A 39 0.90 9.01 6.21
C GLY A 39 -0.02 8.71 5.03
N HIS A 40 -0.07 7.47 4.54
CA HIS A 40 -1.09 7.06 3.56
C HIS A 40 -2.48 6.99 4.22
N ARG A 41 -3.54 7.26 3.45
CA ARG A 41 -4.91 7.09 3.99
C ARG A 41 -5.34 5.63 4.02
N GLY A 42 -5.17 4.92 2.91
CA GLY A 42 -5.42 3.48 2.81
C GLY A 42 -4.16 2.71 2.46
N VAL A 43 -3.88 1.64 3.20
CA VAL A 43 -2.76 0.73 2.94
C VAL A 43 -3.29 -0.69 2.75
N LEU A 44 -2.95 -1.31 1.61
CA LEU A 44 -3.14 -2.73 1.36
C LEU A 44 -1.78 -3.44 1.33
N ALA A 45 -1.64 -4.48 2.14
CA ALA A 45 -0.43 -5.31 2.20
C ALA A 45 -0.72 -6.65 2.89
N THR A 46 0.29 -7.51 3.00
CA THR A 46 0.19 -8.70 3.85
C THR A 46 0.07 -8.32 5.33
N ALA A 47 -0.53 -9.20 6.15
CA ALA A 47 -0.65 -8.99 7.59
C ALA A 47 0.72 -8.71 8.27
N ASP A 48 1.76 -9.42 7.84
CA ASP A 48 3.13 -9.25 8.33
C ASP A 48 3.70 -7.88 7.97
N THR A 49 3.49 -7.42 6.73
CA THR A 49 3.92 -6.08 6.29
C THR A 49 3.23 -4.99 7.10
N LEU A 50 1.92 -5.11 7.32
CA LEU A 50 1.18 -4.16 8.15
C LEU A 50 1.67 -4.16 9.61
N ALA A 51 2.04 -5.33 10.15
CA ALA A 51 2.62 -5.43 11.49
C ALA A 51 3.99 -4.73 11.58
N VAL A 52 4.86 -4.93 10.58
CA VAL A 52 6.14 -4.21 10.48
C VAL A 52 5.92 -2.71 10.37
N MET A 53 4.96 -2.27 9.56
CA MET A 53 4.62 -0.85 9.43
C MET A 53 4.18 -0.24 10.77
N ARG A 54 3.27 -0.90 11.49
CA ARG A 54 2.83 -0.42 12.82
C ARG A 54 3.98 -0.35 13.82
N ALA A 55 4.86 -1.36 13.83
CA ALA A 55 6.02 -1.39 14.72
C ALA A 55 7.03 -0.27 14.42
N ARG A 56 7.24 0.07 13.14
CA ARG A 56 8.24 1.05 12.71
C ARG A 56 7.74 2.49 12.68
N LEU A 57 6.50 2.69 12.23
CA LEU A 57 5.91 4.00 11.95
C LEU A 57 4.98 4.48 13.07
N GLY A 58 4.56 3.58 13.95
CA GLY A 58 3.47 3.81 14.91
C GLY A 58 2.10 3.59 14.27
N ALA A 59 1.14 3.16 15.08
CA ALA A 59 -0.21 2.82 14.62
C ALA A 59 -0.92 4.00 13.93
N GLU A 60 -0.67 5.23 14.39
CA GLU A 60 -1.27 6.45 13.82
C GLU A 60 -0.72 6.82 12.44
N ASN A 61 0.48 6.36 12.07
CA ASN A 61 1.14 6.74 10.83
C ASN A 61 1.22 5.60 9.80
N ALA A 62 0.87 4.37 10.18
CA ALA A 62 1.00 3.18 9.34
C ALA A 62 -0.14 3.00 8.30
N GLY A 63 -0.95 4.04 8.09
CA GLY A 63 -2.16 4.01 7.29
C GLY A 63 -3.40 4.30 8.14
N GLU A 64 -4.19 5.32 7.80
CA GLU A 64 -5.45 5.62 8.52
C GLU A 64 -6.42 4.42 8.48
N SER A 65 -6.41 3.68 7.38
CA SER A 65 -7.07 2.40 7.19
C SER A 65 -6.10 1.38 6.62
N GLN A 66 -6.21 0.13 7.10
CA GLN A 66 -5.37 -0.98 6.66
C GLN A 66 -6.22 -2.16 6.21
N GLN A 67 -5.89 -2.73 5.05
CA GLN A 67 -6.47 -3.96 4.54
C GLN A 67 -5.37 -5.02 4.42
N ALA A 68 -5.48 -6.08 5.23
CA ALA A 68 -4.64 -7.26 5.05
C ALA A 68 -5.14 -8.04 3.83
N LEU A 69 -4.22 -8.53 2.99
CA LEU A 69 -4.52 -9.46 1.90
C LEU A 69 -3.64 -10.70 2.03
N GLY A 70 -4.23 -11.89 1.94
CA GLY A 70 -3.50 -13.15 1.92
C GLY A 70 -2.71 -13.34 0.62
N TRP A 71 -1.68 -14.19 0.67
CA TRP A 71 -0.96 -14.60 -0.53
C TRP A 71 -1.89 -15.26 -1.54
N HIS A 72 -1.79 -14.85 -2.80
CA HIS A 72 -2.66 -15.31 -3.90
C HIS A 72 -4.17 -15.06 -3.70
N GLU A 73 -4.58 -14.32 -2.66
CA GLU A 73 -5.96 -13.92 -2.47
C GLU A 73 -6.29 -12.78 -3.44
N PRO A 74 -7.25 -12.94 -4.37
CA PRO A 74 -7.59 -11.89 -5.32
C PRO A 74 -8.53 -10.86 -4.69
N VAL A 75 -8.22 -9.58 -4.90
CA VAL A 75 -9.11 -8.46 -4.59
C VAL A 75 -9.36 -7.62 -5.84
N ARG A 76 -10.60 -7.16 -6.03
CA ARG A 76 -10.95 -6.23 -7.10
C ARG A 76 -10.82 -4.80 -6.62
N ILE A 77 -10.05 -3.99 -7.33
CA ILE A 77 -9.88 -2.56 -7.06
C ILE A 77 -10.09 -1.81 -8.37
N GLY A 78 -11.18 -1.05 -8.47
CA GLY A 78 -11.59 -0.42 -9.73
C GLY A 78 -11.75 -1.49 -10.82
N ASP A 79 -11.03 -1.30 -11.92
CA ASP A 79 -11.12 -2.17 -13.10
C ASP A 79 -10.12 -3.33 -13.08
N VAL A 80 -9.23 -3.42 -12.08
CA VAL A 80 -8.18 -4.44 -12.00
C VAL A 80 -8.41 -5.45 -10.88
N THR A 81 -7.82 -6.63 -11.04
CA THR A 81 -7.69 -7.64 -9.99
C THR A 81 -6.24 -7.62 -9.50
N VAL A 82 -6.06 -7.60 -8.18
CA VAL A 82 -4.76 -7.56 -7.50
C VAL A 82 -4.65 -8.77 -6.58
N TRP A 83 -3.46 -9.36 -6.51
CA TRP A 83 -3.07 -10.35 -5.52
C TRP A 83 -1.61 -10.09 -5.13
N LEU A 84 -1.24 -10.47 -3.90
CA LEU A 84 0.14 -10.42 -3.40
C LEU A 84 0.85 -11.75 -3.64
#